data_AF-M3A762-F1
#
_entry.id   AF-M3A762-F1
#
_cell.length_a   1.000
_cell.length_b   1.000
_cell.length_c   1.000
_cell.angle_alpha   90.00
_cell.angle_beta   90.00
_cell.angle_gamma   90.00
#
_symmetry.space_group_name_H-M   'P 1'
#
loop_
_entity.id
_entity.type
_entity.pdbx_description
1 polymer ?
#
loop_
_entity_poly.entity_id
_entity_poly.type
_entity_poly.pdbx_seq_one_letter_code
_entity_poly.pdbx_strand_id
1 'polypeptide(L)'
;MKQGYTETVQLLIDIAPFIFASGAFVLKGGTAINLFVQDMPRLSVDIDLVYRDGSKSRDEALKDIQQQLELVRQTLNKRGFTVPPPRSQAEDFKLMVSRGRQTVKVEANTVFRGTVLPPVTAELREAARAMFKRTLKLPMLAVDEIYASKLVAAMDRQHPRDLFDVMKLRESHGGISNTMRQVFLAYVSGHNRPINEILTPNAQDISHAYANEFVGMTVETVSQDALEATRTWLFETLPSSLTMSERQYLRSVKMAKPDWSLLPFPGLADLPSVKWKLQNIEKLQKTNRAKYGAMLATLEEKLYRIPFSPPHVVVSRCSDSPAENRQWFAVREDAAAVGTVVSEILGRGWDTVEVSASDVTRLEIARQLALAPQPILVHESPLTDADMELVTAQRATAVTDSESPEIQHDDGDPVCPVCRVPPCTCGGASGPGF
;
A
#
# COMPACT_ATOMS: atom_id res chain seq x y z
N MET A 1 -27.49 -12.31 -10.87
CA MET A 1 -27.64 -11.42 -9.70
C MET A 1 -29.12 -11.24 -9.35
N LYS A 2 -29.48 -11.21 -8.06
CA LYS A 2 -30.88 -11.06 -7.60
C LYS A 2 -31.44 -9.66 -7.95
N GLN A 3 -32.60 -9.60 -8.61
CA GLN A 3 -33.20 -8.39 -9.17
C GLN A 3 -33.43 -7.25 -8.15
N GLY A 4 -33.81 -7.58 -6.89
CA GLY A 4 -34.03 -6.57 -5.84
C GLY A 4 -32.77 -5.84 -5.35
N TYR A 5 -31.57 -6.33 -5.66
CA TYR A 5 -30.34 -5.65 -5.29
C TYR A 5 -29.99 -4.51 -6.25
N THR A 6 -30.38 -4.59 -7.53
CA THR A 6 -30.15 -3.52 -8.53
C THR A 6 -30.85 -2.22 -8.12
N GLU A 7 -32.10 -2.31 -7.66
CA GLU A 7 -32.88 -1.15 -7.18
C GLU A 7 -32.27 -0.52 -5.92
N THR A 8 -31.70 -1.36 -5.04
CA THR A 8 -30.98 -0.91 -3.85
C THR A 8 -29.68 -0.17 -4.22
N VAL A 9 -28.92 -0.67 -5.21
CA VAL A 9 -27.72 0.05 -5.71
C VAL A 9 -28.12 1.35 -6.41
N GLN A 10 -29.24 1.38 -7.12
CA GLN A 10 -29.74 2.64 -7.70
C GLN A 10 -30.10 3.66 -6.60
N LEU A 11 -30.75 3.23 -5.51
CA LEU A 11 -30.96 4.08 -4.34
C LEU A 11 -29.64 4.58 -3.76
N LEU A 12 -28.63 3.71 -3.62
CA LEU A 12 -27.29 4.06 -3.15
C LEU A 12 -26.66 5.18 -4.00
N ILE A 13 -26.67 5.02 -5.32
CA ILE A 13 -26.14 6.01 -6.27
C ILE A 13 -26.89 7.34 -6.16
N ASP A 14 -28.22 7.31 -6.00
CA ASP A 14 -29.04 8.51 -5.91
C ASP A 14 -28.79 9.30 -4.60
N ILE A 15 -28.48 8.62 -3.49
CA ILE A 15 -28.29 9.27 -2.18
C ILE A 15 -26.85 9.71 -1.91
N ALA A 16 -25.86 9.07 -2.57
CA ALA A 16 -24.45 9.31 -2.32
C ALA A 16 -24.02 10.79 -2.43
N PRO A 17 -24.45 11.59 -3.44
CA PRO A 17 -24.08 13.00 -3.54
C PRO A 17 -24.40 13.82 -2.29
N PHE A 18 -25.50 13.51 -1.60
CA PHE A 18 -25.91 14.23 -0.39
C PHE A 18 -25.03 13.86 0.82
N ILE A 19 -24.57 12.61 0.88
CA ILE A 19 -23.73 12.10 1.97
C ILE A 19 -22.34 12.73 1.93
N PHE A 20 -21.79 12.90 0.73
CA PHE A 20 -20.42 13.40 0.55
C PHE A 20 -20.33 14.91 0.34
N ALA A 21 -21.47 15.63 0.30
CA ALA A 21 -21.54 17.05 -0.01
C ALA A 21 -20.73 17.95 0.95
N SER A 22 -20.64 17.61 2.24
CA SER A 22 -19.91 18.41 3.22
C SER A 22 -18.39 18.23 3.16
N GLY A 23 -17.89 17.21 2.45
CA GLY A 23 -16.48 16.85 2.43
C GLY A 23 -15.95 16.25 3.74
N ALA A 24 -16.81 16.04 4.74
CA ALA A 24 -16.45 15.46 6.04
C ALA A 24 -16.16 13.94 5.97
N PHE A 25 -16.70 13.26 4.96
CA PHE A 25 -16.61 11.82 4.80
C PHE A 25 -15.90 11.44 3.50
N VAL A 26 -15.26 10.27 3.53
CA VAL A 26 -14.72 9.59 2.34
C VAL A 26 -15.26 8.16 2.29
N LEU A 27 -15.54 7.68 1.07
CA LEU A 27 -16.07 6.35 0.84
C LEU A 27 -15.00 5.28 1.08
N LYS A 28 -15.40 4.18 1.73
CA LYS A 28 -14.57 2.97 1.86
C LYS A 28 -15.38 1.70 1.64
N GLY A 29 -14.75 0.55 1.90
CA GLY A 29 -15.42 -0.73 2.01
C GLY A 29 -15.80 -1.35 0.67
N GLY A 30 -16.75 -2.29 0.70
CA GLY A 30 -17.12 -3.08 -0.49
C GLY A 30 -17.72 -2.25 -1.62
N THR A 31 -18.39 -1.14 -1.29
CA THR A 31 -19.02 -0.26 -2.29
C THR A 31 -18.00 0.56 -3.06
N ALA A 32 -16.93 1.02 -2.40
CA ALA A 32 -15.80 1.64 -3.08
C ALA A 32 -15.18 0.66 -4.09
N ILE A 33 -14.89 -0.57 -3.64
CA ILE A 33 -14.29 -1.61 -4.49
C ILE A 33 -15.18 -1.91 -5.70
N ASN A 34 -16.47 -2.17 -5.47
CA ASN A 34 -17.34 -2.69 -6.54
C ASN A 34 -17.82 -1.64 -7.53
N LEU A 35 -17.96 -0.37 -7.14
CA LEU A 35 -18.48 0.66 -8.03
C LEU A 35 -17.41 1.55 -8.66
N PHE A 36 -16.26 1.71 -7.99
CA PHE A 36 -15.24 2.72 -8.35
C PHE A 36 -13.87 2.11 -8.69
N VAL A 37 -13.59 0.88 -8.26
CA VAL A 37 -12.29 0.22 -8.52
C VAL A 37 -12.43 -0.93 -9.52
N GLN A 38 -13.38 -1.83 -9.27
CA GLN A 38 -13.68 -3.00 -10.10
C GLN A 38 -14.95 -2.76 -10.92
N ASP A 39 -15.10 -3.47 -12.04
CA ASP A 39 -16.29 -3.41 -12.91
C ASP A 39 -17.46 -4.24 -12.35
N MET A 40 -17.90 -3.93 -11.12
CA MET A 40 -19.03 -4.56 -10.44
C MET A 40 -19.07 -6.10 -10.42
N PRO A 41 -17.99 -6.79 -10.00
CA PRO A 41 -17.95 -8.26 -9.98
C PRO A 41 -18.93 -8.88 -8.97
N ARG A 42 -19.41 -8.08 -8.00
CA ARG A 42 -20.53 -8.41 -7.11
C ARG A 42 -21.31 -7.16 -6.71
N LEU A 43 -22.47 -7.37 -6.09
CA LEU A 43 -23.25 -6.27 -5.52
C LEU A 43 -22.77 -5.88 -4.12
N SER A 44 -22.79 -4.58 -3.84
CA SER A 44 -22.55 -3.98 -2.53
C SER A 44 -23.61 -2.92 -2.29
N VAL A 45 -24.29 -2.99 -1.14
CA VAL A 45 -25.53 -2.24 -0.87
C VAL A 45 -25.46 -1.34 0.37
N ASP A 46 -24.31 -1.29 1.02
CA ASP A 46 -24.05 -0.42 2.17
C ASP A 46 -23.10 0.72 1.78
N ILE A 47 -23.15 1.86 2.46
CA ILE A 47 -22.18 2.95 2.32
C ILE A 47 -21.38 3.03 3.63
N ASP A 48 -20.13 2.57 3.59
CA ASP A 48 -19.20 2.71 4.69
C ASP A 48 -18.42 4.03 4.56
N LEU A 49 -18.42 4.82 5.64
CA LEU A 49 -17.79 6.13 5.70
C LEU A 49 -16.58 6.13 6.63
N VAL A 50 -15.52 6.81 6.20
CA VAL A 50 -14.47 7.29 7.09
C VAL A 50 -14.65 8.78 7.30
N TYR A 51 -14.65 9.19 8.56
CA TYR A 51 -14.58 10.61 8.91
C TYR A 51 -13.16 11.14 8.66
N ARG A 52 -13.04 12.16 7.81
CA ARG A 52 -11.77 12.61 7.23
C ARG A 52 -10.84 13.27 8.24
N ASP A 53 -11.37 14.03 9.19
CA ASP A 53 -10.56 14.76 10.16
C ASP A 53 -10.11 13.84 11.31
N GLY A 54 -8.89 13.33 11.22
CA GLY A 54 -8.27 12.51 12.25
C GLY A 54 -7.68 13.31 13.42
N SER A 55 -7.62 14.65 13.33
CA SER A 55 -6.93 15.50 14.32
C SER A 55 -7.77 15.83 15.54
N LYS A 56 -9.11 15.85 15.39
CA LYS A 56 -10.05 16.13 16.48
C LYS A 56 -9.97 15.09 17.59
N SER A 57 -10.24 15.53 18.82
CA SER A 57 -10.44 14.60 19.93
C SER A 57 -11.61 13.66 19.64
N ARG A 58 -11.69 12.53 20.37
CA ARG A 58 -12.77 11.56 20.18
C ARG A 58 -14.14 12.23 20.31
N ASP A 59 -14.36 13.00 21.36
CA ASP A 59 -15.68 13.57 21.64
C ASP A 59 -16.08 14.64 20.62
N GLU A 60 -15.13 15.48 20.18
CA GLU A 60 -15.36 16.46 19.12
C GLU A 60 -15.67 15.79 17.78
N ALA A 61 -14.90 14.75 17.42
CA ALA A 61 -15.12 14.02 16.19
C ALA A 61 -16.48 13.30 16.18
N LEU A 62 -16.87 12.66 17.28
CA LEU A 62 -18.17 12.00 17.37
C LEU A 62 -19.33 13.00 17.28
N LYS A 63 -19.23 14.16 17.95
CA LYS A 63 -20.22 15.24 17.83
C LYS A 63 -20.34 15.75 16.40
N ASP A 64 -19.22 15.97 15.72
CA ASP A 64 -19.26 16.42 14.32
C ASP A 64 -19.85 15.34 13.40
N ILE A 65 -19.45 14.07 13.54
CA ILE A 65 -20.06 12.97 12.76
C ILE A 65 -21.59 12.95 12.95
N GLN A 66 -22.07 13.08 14.19
CA GLN A 66 -23.52 13.15 14.48
C GLN A 66 -24.18 14.34 13.78
N GLN A 67 -23.58 15.53 13.86
CA GLN A 67 -24.10 16.73 13.20
C GLN A 67 -24.14 16.56 11.67
N GLN A 68 -23.08 16.02 11.06
CA GLN A 68 -23.03 15.79 9.63
C GLN A 68 -24.09 14.77 9.18
N LEU A 69 -24.24 13.65 9.89
CA LEU A 69 -25.27 12.64 9.57
C LEU A 69 -26.69 13.19 9.76
N GLU A 70 -26.92 14.04 10.76
CA GLU A 70 -28.21 14.70 10.95
C GLU A 70 -28.54 15.67 9.81
N LEU A 71 -27.55 16.44 9.32
CA LEU A 71 -27.72 17.30 8.14
C LEU A 71 -28.05 16.47 6.89
N VAL A 72 -27.38 15.34 6.69
CA VAL A 72 -27.68 14.39 5.61
C VAL A 72 -29.10 13.84 5.75
N ARG A 73 -29.49 13.41 6.96
CA ARG A 73 -30.83 12.90 7.27
C ARG A 73 -31.92 13.92 6.92
N GLN A 74 -31.76 15.18 7.35
CA GLN A 74 -32.70 16.25 7.06
C GLN A 74 -32.78 16.54 5.56
N THR A 75 -31.63 16.56 4.87
CA THR A 75 -31.55 16.79 3.43
C THR A 75 -32.27 15.68 2.66
N LEU A 76 -32.01 14.43 2.99
CA LEU A 76 -32.64 13.28 2.34
C LEU A 76 -34.16 13.23 2.58
N ASN A 77 -34.62 13.51 3.81
CA ASN A 77 -36.06 13.60 4.08
C ASN A 77 -36.74 14.70 3.25
N LYS A 78 -36.12 15.88 3.12
CA LYS A 78 -36.63 16.97 2.25
C LYS A 78 -36.67 16.58 0.76
N ARG A 79 -35.86 15.60 0.34
CA ARG A 79 -35.82 15.07 -1.04
C ARG A 79 -36.78 13.88 -1.26
N GLY A 80 -37.60 13.54 -0.27
CA GLY A 80 -38.61 12.48 -0.37
C GLY A 80 -38.10 11.06 -0.04
N PHE A 81 -36.87 10.93 0.47
CA PHE A 81 -36.41 9.66 1.06
C PHE A 81 -36.92 9.53 2.48
N THR A 82 -37.11 8.30 2.95
CA THR A 82 -37.44 8.05 4.37
C THR A 82 -36.17 7.77 5.13
N VAL A 83 -35.81 8.63 6.09
CA VAL A 83 -34.69 8.40 7.00
C VAL A 83 -35.14 8.63 8.44
N PRO A 84 -35.44 7.55 9.19
CA PRO A 84 -35.92 7.66 10.56
C PRO A 84 -34.85 8.26 11.48
N PRO A 85 -35.23 8.90 12.59
CA PRO A 85 -34.27 9.32 13.60
C PRO A 85 -33.60 8.10 14.26
N PRO A 86 -32.38 8.25 14.80
CA PRO A 86 -31.71 7.19 15.56
C PRO A 86 -32.52 6.82 16.80
N ARG A 87 -32.60 5.53 17.12
CA ARG A 87 -33.36 5.03 18.28
C ARG A 87 -32.51 4.77 19.52
N SER A 88 -31.20 4.86 19.41
CA SER A 88 -30.25 4.71 20.50
C SER A 88 -28.91 5.36 20.17
N GLN A 89 -28.05 5.56 21.17
CA GLN A 89 -26.70 6.11 20.96
C GLN A 89 -25.84 5.28 19.99
N ALA A 90 -26.05 3.96 19.93
CA ALA A 90 -25.34 3.10 18.97
C ALA A 90 -25.81 3.35 17.52
N GLU A 91 -26.99 3.93 17.33
CA GLU A 91 -27.52 4.29 16.02
C GLU A 91 -27.14 5.71 15.57
N ASP A 92 -26.53 6.51 16.45
CA ASP A 92 -26.16 7.90 16.15
C ASP A 92 -25.14 8.03 15.00
N PHE A 93 -24.48 6.94 14.63
CA PHE A 93 -23.43 6.89 13.61
C PHE A 93 -23.85 6.12 12.35
N LYS A 94 -25.16 5.84 12.19
CA LYS A 94 -25.70 5.17 11.02
C LYS A 94 -27.01 5.80 10.55
N LEU A 95 -27.29 5.73 9.25
CA LEU A 95 -28.56 6.10 8.65
C LEU A 95 -29.15 4.89 7.92
N MET A 96 -30.46 4.67 8.09
CA MET A 96 -31.22 3.72 7.28
C MET A 96 -32.04 4.51 6.28
N VAL A 97 -31.57 4.60 5.04
CA VAL A 97 -32.20 5.42 4.00
C VAL A 97 -33.06 4.54 3.13
N SER A 98 -34.36 4.82 3.07
CA SER A 98 -35.31 4.00 2.32
C SER A 98 -36.04 4.78 1.23
N ARG A 99 -36.33 4.08 0.13
CA ARG A 99 -37.26 4.51 -0.93
C ARG A 99 -38.08 3.29 -1.35
N GLY A 100 -39.39 3.30 -1.08
CA GLY A 100 -40.23 2.14 -1.33
C GLY A 100 -39.82 0.95 -0.46
N ARG A 101 -39.49 -0.19 -1.09
CA ARG A 101 -39.06 -1.42 -0.40
C ARG A 101 -37.55 -1.50 -0.18
N GLN A 102 -36.80 -0.60 -0.80
CA GLN A 102 -35.35 -0.60 -0.85
C GLN A 102 -34.82 0.22 0.31
N THR A 103 -33.75 -0.27 0.93
CA THR A 103 -33.10 0.39 2.06
C THR A 103 -31.58 0.26 1.91
N VAL A 104 -30.88 1.38 2.05
CA VAL A 104 -29.42 1.46 2.07
C VAL A 104 -28.98 1.87 3.46
N LYS A 105 -28.04 1.11 4.03
CA LYS A 105 -27.39 1.47 5.29
C LYS A 105 -26.19 2.36 4.99
N VAL A 106 -26.11 3.49 5.69
CA VAL A 106 -24.95 4.39 5.68
C VAL A 106 -24.34 4.34 7.08
N GLU A 107 -23.05 4.08 7.22
CA GLU A 107 -22.42 3.85 8.52
C GLU A 107 -21.06 4.53 8.61
N ALA A 108 -20.84 5.33 9.66
CA ALA A 108 -19.59 6.03 9.91
C ALA A 108 -18.70 5.28 10.91
N ASN A 109 -17.43 5.09 10.56
CA ASN A 109 -16.48 4.49 11.48
C ASN A 109 -16.11 5.45 12.63
N THR A 110 -16.36 5.01 13.87
CA THR A 110 -16.12 5.79 15.09
C THR A 110 -14.79 5.49 15.77
N VAL A 111 -13.96 4.62 15.20
CA VAL A 111 -12.65 4.23 15.75
C VAL A 111 -11.53 4.63 14.79
N PHE A 112 -11.58 4.13 13.55
CA PHE A 112 -10.66 4.50 12.48
C PHE A 112 -11.18 5.75 11.79
N ARG A 113 -10.74 6.90 12.32
CA ARG A 113 -10.94 8.24 11.73
C ARG A 113 -9.61 8.73 11.16
N GLY A 114 -9.67 9.63 10.18
CA GLY A 114 -8.51 10.03 9.39
C GLY A 114 -8.18 8.98 8.33
N THR A 115 -7.24 9.33 7.45
CA THR A 115 -6.76 8.47 6.36
C THR A 115 -5.25 8.31 6.44
N VAL A 116 -4.74 7.15 6.04
CA VAL A 116 -3.29 6.91 5.98
C VAL A 116 -2.70 7.56 4.73
N LEU A 117 -3.41 7.42 3.61
CA LEU A 117 -3.08 8.01 2.32
C LEU A 117 -4.00 9.20 2.02
N PRO A 118 -3.59 10.15 1.16
CA PRO A 118 -4.48 11.19 0.66
C PRO A 118 -5.72 10.58 -0.01
N PRO A 119 -6.94 11.03 0.33
CA PRO A 119 -8.13 10.60 -0.37
C PRO A 119 -8.07 10.93 -1.86
N VAL A 120 -8.66 10.07 -2.67
CA VAL A 120 -8.77 10.26 -4.12
C VAL A 120 -10.21 10.53 -4.50
N THR A 121 -10.42 11.18 -5.65
CA THR A 121 -11.75 11.32 -6.22
C THR A 121 -11.91 10.29 -7.32
N ALA A 122 -12.94 9.46 -7.25
CA ALA A 122 -13.17 8.39 -8.21
C ALA A 122 -14.54 8.50 -8.88
N GLU A 123 -14.60 8.03 -10.11
CA GLU A 123 -15.81 7.97 -10.93
C GLU A 123 -16.30 6.53 -11.04
N LEU A 124 -17.60 6.36 -11.29
CA LEU A 124 -18.16 5.03 -11.53
C LEU A 124 -17.43 4.33 -12.69
N ARG A 125 -17.12 3.04 -12.47
CA ARG A 125 -16.58 2.15 -13.50
C ARG A 125 -17.58 1.90 -14.63
N GLU A 126 -17.08 1.48 -15.78
CA GLU A 126 -17.87 1.34 -17.02
C GLU A 126 -19.12 0.49 -16.81
N ALA A 127 -18.97 -0.67 -16.17
CA ALA A 127 -20.08 -1.57 -15.90
C ALA A 127 -21.19 -0.90 -15.06
N ALA A 128 -20.82 -0.12 -14.03
CA ALA A 128 -21.77 0.60 -13.19
C ALA A 128 -22.47 1.73 -13.95
N ARG A 129 -21.72 2.52 -14.73
CA ARG A 129 -22.31 3.61 -15.52
C ARG A 129 -23.28 3.08 -16.56
N ALA A 130 -22.91 2.03 -17.27
CA ALA A 130 -23.74 1.41 -18.30
C ALA A 130 -25.00 0.79 -17.69
N MET A 131 -24.86 0.05 -16.59
CA MET A 131 -25.98 -0.62 -15.92
C MET A 131 -27.01 0.37 -15.36
N PHE A 132 -26.56 1.42 -14.68
CA PHE A 132 -27.45 2.35 -13.98
C PHE A 132 -27.79 3.62 -14.78
N LYS A 133 -27.12 3.86 -15.91
CA LYS A 133 -27.25 5.08 -16.72
C LYS A 133 -27.09 6.33 -15.85
N ARG A 134 -26.03 6.33 -15.05
CA ARG A 134 -25.67 7.39 -14.11
C ARG A 134 -24.17 7.67 -14.18
N THR A 135 -23.81 8.93 -13.99
CA THR A 135 -22.45 9.37 -13.72
C THR A 135 -22.40 9.85 -12.27
N LEU A 136 -21.38 9.43 -11.53
CA LEU A 136 -21.20 9.82 -10.15
C LEU A 136 -19.70 9.88 -9.85
N LYS A 137 -19.30 10.93 -9.14
CA LYS A 137 -17.93 11.21 -8.73
C LYS A 137 -17.92 11.45 -7.22
N LEU A 138 -17.14 10.66 -6.48
CA LEU A 138 -17.12 10.70 -5.01
C LEU A 138 -15.69 10.74 -4.46
N PRO A 139 -15.49 11.35 -3.28
CA PRO A 139 -14.25 11.18 -2.53
C PRO A 139 -14.22 9.77 -1.91
N MET A 140 -13.10 9.07 -2.07
CA MET A 140 -12.86 7.75 -1.50
C MET A 140 -11.45 7.64 -0.93
N LEU A 141 -11.24 6.64 -0.07
CA LEU A 141 -9.87 6.25 0.31
C LEU A 141 -9.06 5.89 -0.93
N ALA A 142 -7.74 6.10 -0.89
CA ALA A 142 -6.86 5.59 -1.93
C ALA A 142 -7.03 4.07 -2.11
N VAL A 143 -6.85 3.57 -3.33
CA VAL A 143 -7.11 2.16 -3.68
C VAL A 143 -6.33 1.20 -2.77
N ASP A 144 -5.04 1.47 -2.54
CA ASP A 144 -4.21 0.69 -1.63
C ASP A 144 -4.76 0.68 -0.19
N GLU A 145 -5.32 1.80 0.29
CA GLU A 145 -5.88 1.87 1.64
C GLU A 145 -7.24 1.16 1.74
N ILE A 146 -8.08 1.23 0.70
CA ILE A 146 -9.32 0.46 0.60
C ILE A 146 -9.00 -1.03 0.75
N TYR A 147 -8.08 -1.54 -0.07
CA TYR A 147 -7.70 -2.94 -0.05
C TYR A 147 -6.93 -3.32 1.21
N ALA A 148 -6.05 -2.48 1.75
CA ALA A 148 -5.41 -2.73 3.04
C ALA A 148 -6.44 -2.97 4.16
N SER A 149 -7.48 -2.14 4.24
CA SER A 149 -8.56 -2.34 5.22
C SER A 149 -9.38 -3.61 4.93
N LYS A 150 -9.48 -4.01 3.66
CA LYS A 150 -10.11 -5.26 3.23
C LYS A 150 -9.28 -6.48 3.62
N LEU A 151 -7.96 -6.43 3.47
CA LEU A 151 -7.03 -7.46 3.92
C LEU A 151 -7.15 -7.66 5.44
N VAL A 152 -7.23 -6.58 6.24
CA VAL A 152 -7.48 -6.71 7.69
C VAL A 152 -8.78 -7.44 7.98
N ALA A 153 -9.89 -7.07 7.30
CA ALA A 153 -11.17 -7.75 7.50
C ALA A 153 -11.13 -9.23 7.07
N ALA A 154 -10.47 -9.54 5.95
CA ALA A 154 -10.31 -10.91 5.46
C ALA A 154 -9.45 -11.76 6.41
N MET A 155 -8.39 -11.20 7.00
CA MET A 155 -7.55 -11.89 7.99
C MET A 155 -8.29 -12.08 9.33
N ASP A 156 -9.13 -11.13 9.72
CA ASP A 156 -9.84 -11.14 10.99
C ASP A 156 -11.06 -12.08 10.99
N ARG A 157 -12.07 -11.75 10.17
CA ARG A 157 -13.39 -12.38 10.18
C ARG A 157 -13.65 -13.32 9.01
N GLN A 158 -12.78 -13.32 7.99
CA GLN A 158 -12.81 -14.26 6.85
C GLN A 158 -14.17 -14.38 6.14
N HIS A 159 -14.97 -13.32 6.14
CA HIS A 159 -16.29 -13.36 5.54
C HIS A 159 -16.15 -13.63 4.01
N PRO A 160 -16.99 -14.48 3.39
CA PRO A 160 -16.91 -14.79 1.95
C PRO A 160 -16.79 -13.57 1.03
N ARG A 161 -17.58 -12.51 1.27
CA ARG A 161 -17.45 -11.20 0.58
C ARG A 161 -16.05 -10.58 0.67
N ASP A 162 -15.38 -10.68 1.81
CA ASP A 162 -14.02 -10.14 1.97
C ASP A 162 -13.01 -11.01 1.21
N LEU A 163 -13.12 -12.33 1.31
CA LEU A 163 -12.30 -13.28 0.56
C LEU A 163 -12.49 -13.10 -0.96
N PHE A 164 -13.71 -12.85 -1.42
CA PHE A 164 -13.98 -12.57 -2.82
C PHE A 164 -13.35 -11.26 -3.30
N ASP A 165 -13.43 -10.18 -2.52
CA ASP A 165 -12.77 -8.92 -2.87
C ASP A 165 -11.24 -9.10 -2.97
N VAL A 166 -10.66 -9.96 -2.11
CA VAL A 166 -9.24 -10.34 -2.16
C VAL A 166 -8.92 -11.25 -3.35
N MET A 167 -9.82 -12.16 -3.71
CA MET A 167 -9.69 -13.01 -4.90
C MET A 167 -9.63 -12.13 -6.16
N LYS A 168 -10.53 -11.15 -6.27
CA LYS A 168 -10.53 -10.19 -7.38
C LYS A 168 -9.29 -9.28 -7.37
N LEU A 169 -8.81 -8.86 -6.21
CA LEU A 169 -7.52 -8.15 -6.10
C LEU A 169 -6.37 -8.97 -6.72
N ARG A 170 -6.29 -10.26 -6.38
CA ARG A 170 -5.28 -11.18 -6.91
C ARG A 170 -5.38 -11.33 -8.43
N GLU A 171 -6.60 -11.43 -8.96
CA GLU A 171 -6.85 -11.62 -10.39
C GLU A 171 -6.55 -10.38 -11.23
N SER A 172 -6.95 -9.18 -10.78
CA SER A 172 -6.99 -7.98 -11.65
C SER A 172 -5.97 -6.89 -11.32
N HIS A 173 -5.26 -6.95 -10.20
CA HIS A 173 -4.34 -5.88 -9.77
C HIS A 173 -2.92 -6.36 -9.42
N GLY A 174 -2.54 -7.57 -9.85
CA GLY A 174 -1.20 -8.10 -9.59
C GLY A 174 -0.94 -8.50 -8.13
N GLY A 175 -1.98 -8.55 -7.29
CA GLY A 175 -1.89 -8.99 -5.89
C GLY A 175 -1.69 -7.84 -4.89
N ILE A 176 -0.87 -8.08 -3.86
CA ILE A 176 -0.67 -7.17 -2.74
C ILE A 176 0.53 -6.27 -3.03
N SER A 177 0.29 -4.97 -3.24
CA SER A 177 1.35 -3.98 -3.44
C SER A 177 2.13 -3.69 -2.16
N ASN A 178 3.35 -3.13 -2.28
CA ASN A 178 4.14 -2.70 -1.12
C ASN A 178 3.40 -1.65 -0.28
N THR A 179 2.83 -0.63 -0.92
CA THR A 179 2.03 0.40 -0.25
C THR A 179 0.83 -0.21 0.48
N MET A 180 0.09 -1.11 -0.16
CA MET A 180 -1.05 -1.79 0.47
C MET A 180 -0.64 -2.62 1.68
N ARG A 181 0.49 -3.33 1.61
CA ARG A 181 1.04 -4.07 2.75
C ARG A 181 1.43 -3.13 3.88
N GLN A 182 2.10 -2.03 3.59
CA GLN A 182 2.49 -1.03 4.60
C GLN A 182 1.27 -0.37 5.25
N VAL A 183 0.24 -0.01 4.48
CA VAL A 183 -1.02 0.52 5.02
C VAL A 183 -1.77 -0.55 5.83
N PHE A 184 -1.71 -1.83 5.43
CA PHE A 184 -2.24 -2.92 6.24
C PHE A 184 -1.59 -2.94 7.63
N LEU A 185 -0.27 -2.75 7.72
CA LEU A 185 0.44 -2.65 9.00
C LEU A 185 -0.01 -1.44 9.82
N ALA A 186 -0.23 -0.29 9.19
CA ALA A 186 -0.81 0.89 9.84
C ALA A 186 -2.18 0.58 10.47
N TYR A 187 -3.05 -0.14 9.75
CA TYR A 187 -4.36 -0.54 10.27
C TYR A 187 -4.24 -1.58 11.40
N VAL A 188 -3.34 -2.56 11.28
CA VAL A 188 -3.06 -3.55 12.32
C VAL A 188 -2.56 -2.87 13.61
N SER A 189 -1.74 -1.82 13.49
CA SER A 189 -1.28 -0.99 14.62
C SER A 189 -2.39 -0.22 15.33
N GLY A 190 -3.55 -0.04 14.70
CA GLY A 190 -4.75 0.55 15.32
C GLY A 190 -5.85 -0.45 15.68
N HIS A 191 -5.69 -1.72 15.30
CA HIS A 191 -6.75 -2.73 15.42
C HIS A 191 -6.90 -3.23 16.86
N ASN A 192 -8.12 -3.60 17.28
CA ASN A 192 -8.37 -4.07 18.65
C ASN A 192 -7.76 -5.45 18.91
N ARG A 193 -7.82 -6.37 17.93
CA ARG A 193 -7.22 -7.71 18.08
C ARG A 193 -5.70 -7.64 18.23
N PRO A 194 -5.08 -8.63 18.90
CA PRO A 194 -3.62 -8.74 18.94
C PRO A 194 -3.01 -8.85 17.55
N ILE A 195 -1.89 -8.17 17.32
CA ILE A 195 -1.16 -8.12 16.04
C ILE A 195 -0.91 -9.54 15.51
N ASN A 196 -0.45 -10.41 16.39
CA ASN A 196 -0.11 -11.80 16.09
C ASN A 196 -1.33 -12.66 15.72
N GLU A 197 -2.55 -12.29 16.12
CA GLU A 197 -3.78 -12.98 15.71
C GLU A 197 -4.26 -12.52 14.34
N ILE A 198 -4.00 -11.27 13.96
CA ILE A 198 -4.32 -10.77 12.62
C ILE A 198 -3.29 -11.23 11.60
N LEU A 199 -2.01 -11.31 11.96
CA LEU A 199 -0.95 -11.74 11.02
C LEU A 199 -0.96 -13.24 10.74
N THR A 200 -1.30 -14.06 11.73
CA THR A 200 -1.34 -15.52 11.59
C THR A 200 -2.63 -16.05 12.22
N PRO A 201 -3.78 -15.78 11.58
CA PRO A 201 -5.09 -16.21 12.03
C PRO A 201 -5.30 -17.71 11.79
N ASN A 202 -6.24 -18.30 12.51
CA ASN A 202 -6.73 -19.64 12.22
C ASN A 202 -7.84 -19.58 11.17
N ALA A 203 -7.91 -20.57 10.30
CA ALA A 203 -9.02 -20.70 9.35
C ALA A 203 -10.37 -20.83 10.09
N GLN A 204 -11.37 -20.09 9.64
CA GLN A 204 -12.75 -20.16 10.14
C GLN A 204 -13.63 -20.96 9.18
N ASP A 205 -14.65 -21.63 9.71
CA ASP A 205 -15.68 -22.24 8.86
C ASP A 205 -16.55 -21.12 8.25
N ILE A 206 -16.53 -21.03 6.92
CA ILE A 206 -17.28 -20.02 6.16
C ILE A 206 -18.59 -20.58 5.57
N SER A 207 -18.91 -21.86 5.78
CA SER A 207 -19.99 -22.57 5.07
C SER A 207 -21.35 -21.88 5.25
N HIS A 208 -21.70 -21.49 6.48
CA HIS A 208 -22.96 -20.81 6.75
C HIS A 208 -23.05 -19.43 6.10
N ALA A 209 -22.01 -18.61 6.23
CA ALA A 209 -21.97 -17.28 5.62
C ALA A 209 -21.92 -17.37 4.09
N TYR A 210 -21.25 -18.39 3.55
CA TYR A 210 -21.20 -18.65 2.11
C TYR A 210 -22.60 -18.94 1.58
N ALA A 211 -23.30 -19.92 2.16
CA ALA A 211 -24.63 -20.33 1.73
C ALA A 211 -25.68 -19.21 1.84
N ASN A 212 -25.66 -18.47 2.95
CA ASN A 212 -26.74 -17.53 3.27
C ASN A 212 -26.48 -16.08 2.85
N GLU A 213 -25.21 -15.65 2.78
CA GLU A 213 -24.85 -14.24 2.57
C GLU A 213 -24.02 -13.99 1.30
N PHE A 214 -23.56 -15.02 0.61
CA PHE A 214 -22.69 -14.88 -0.56
C PHE A 214 -23.27 -15.49 -1.83
N VAL A 215 -23.89 -16.68 -1.76
CA VAL A 215 -24.49 -17.32 -2.94
C VAL A 215 -25.50 -16.38 -3.62
N GLY A 216 -25.29 -16.14 -4.91
CA GLY A 216 -26.11 -15.26 -5.74
C GLY A 216 -25.78 -13.76 -5.67
N MET A 217 -24.73 -13.37 -4.94
CA MET A 217 -24.27 -11.98 -4.81
C MET A 217 -23.29 -11.53 -5.91
N THR A 218 -22.60 -12.49 -6.53
CA THR A 218 -21.59 -12.25 -7.57
C THR A 218 -22.21 -12.35 -8.97
N VAL A 219 -21.53 -11.76 -9.96
CA VAL A 219 -21.89 -11.91 -11.39
C VAL A 219 -21.57 -13.34 -11.84
N GLU A 220 -20.33 -13.75 -11.62
CA GLU A 220 -19.85 -15.11 -11.87
C GLU A 220 -20.03 -15.96 -10.63
N THR A 221 -20.42 -17.22 -10.80
CA THR A 221 -20.54 -18.13 -9.66
C THR A 221 -19.15 -18.50 -9.15
N VAL A 222 -18.95 -18.39 -7.84
CA VAL A 222 -17.68 -18.70 -7.17
C VAL A 222 -17.96 -19.76 -6.12
N SER A 223 -17.19 -20.84 -6.13
CA SER A 223 -17.30 -21.94 -5.17
C SER A 223 -16.73 -21.55 -3.80
N GLN A 224 -17.16 -22.25 -2.75
CA GLN A 224 -16.55 -22.13 -1.43
C GLN A 224 -15.06 -22.48 -1.47
N ASP A 225 -14.70 -23.56 -2.17
CA ASP A 225 -13.31 -24.00 -2.33
C ASP A 225 -12.40 -22.91 -2.92
N ALA A 226 -12.89 -22.10 -3.86
CA ALA A 226 -12.13 -20.99 -4.43
C ALA A 226 -11.87 -19.88 -3.40
N LEU A 227 -12.84 -19.59 -2.54
CA LEU A 227 -12.67 -18.62 -1.44
C LEU A 227 -11.70 -19.15 -0.37
N GLU A 228 -11.78 -20.45 -0.06
CA GLU A 228 -10.86 -21.09 0.88
C GLU A 228 -9.43 -21.17 0.33
N ALA A 229 -9.27 -21.44 -0.96
CA ALA A 229 -7.97 -21.36 -1.64
C ALA A 229 -7.41 -19.93 -1.62
N THR A 230 -8.27 -18.92 -1.81
CA THR A 230 -7.89 -17.50 -1.69
C THR A 230 -7.44 -17.16 -0.27
N ARG A 231 -8.14 -17.68 0.76
CA ARG A 231 -7.73 -17.53 2.15
C ARG A 231 -6.35 -18.14 2.40
N THR A 232 -6.11 -19.37 1.95
CA THR A 232 -4.81 -20.04 2.11
C THR A 232 -3.69 -19.20 1.47
N TRP A 233 -3.90 -18.77 0.22
CA TRP A 233 -2.98 -17.87 -0.46
C TRP A 233 -2.71 -16.58 0.33
N LEU A 234 -3.76 -15.95 0.87
CA LEU A 234 -3.63 -14.71 1.64
C LEU A 234 -2.83 -14.95 2.94
N PHE A 235 -3.12 -16.03 3.66
CA PHE A 235 -2.47 -16.39 4.92
C PHE A 235 -0.98 -16.70 4.74
N GLU A 236 -0.59 -17.18 3.56
CA GLU A 236 0.81 -17.43 3.21
C GLU A 236 1.50 -16.17 2.69
N THR A 237 0.89 -15.50 1.70
CA THR A 237 1.53 -14.42 0.94
C THR A 237 1.71 -13.16 1.78
N LEU A 238 0.68 -12.72 2.50
CA LEU A 238 0.75 -11.45 3.21
C LEU A 238 1.80 -11.48 4.33
N PRO A 239 1.84 -12.47 5.24
CA PRO A 239 2.87 -12.52 6.27
C PRO A 239 4.27 -12.74 5.70
N SER A 240 4.43 -13.63 4.70
CA SER A 240 5.75 -13.91 4.12
C SER A 240 6.35 -12.72 3.36
N SER A 241 5.50 -11.84 2.81
CA SER A 241 5.93 -10.62 2.13
C SER A 241 6.42 -9.50 3.06
N LEU A 242 6.30 -9.66 4.39
CA LEU A 242 6.77 -8.64 5.35
C LEU A 242 8.29 -8.50 5.34
N THR A 243 8.78 -7.29 5.11
CA THR A 243 10.20 -6.95 5.18
C THR A 243 10.72 -6.99 6.61
N MET A 244 12.04 -7.02 6.80
CA MET A 244 12.63 -6.97 8.14
C MET A 244 12.26 -5.67 8.88
N SER A 245 12.30 -4.53 8.19
CA SER A 245 11.89 -3.23 8.73
C SER A 245 10.42 -3.23 9.16
N GLU A 246 9.53 -3.83 8.38
CA GLU A 246 8.11 -3.96 8.71
C GLU A 246 7.85 -4.87 9.92
N ARG A 247 8.62 -5.96 10.05
CA ARG A 247 8.58 -6.84 11.24
C ARG A 247 9.08 -6.09 12.49
N GLN A 248 10.16 -5.33 12.34
CA GLN A 248 10.70 -4.49 13.41
C GLN A 248 9.72 -3.38 13.81
N TYR A 249 9.01 -2.78 12.85
CA TYR A 249 7.95 -1.81 13.10
C TYR A 249 6.86 -2.43 14.01
N LEU A 250 6.30 -3.58 13.64
CA LEU A 250 5.27 -4.25 14.43
C LEU A 250 5.73 -4.58 15.86
N ARG A 251 6.99 -5.01 16.00
CA ARG A 251 7.62 -5.25 17.30
C ARG A 251 7.71 -3.95 18.11
N SER A 252 8.17 -2.87 17.52
CA SER A 252 8.30 -1.55 18.16
C SER A 252 6.94 -1.02 18.67
N VAL A 253 5.87 -1.21 17.88
CA VAL A 253 4.49 -0.90 18.28
C VAL A 253 4.07 -1.74 19.49
N LYS A 254 4.33 -3.05 19.45
CA LYS A 254 4.00 -3.95 20.58
C LYS A 254 4.77 -3.58 21.85
N MET A 255 5.95 -3.00 21.72
CA MET A 255 6.76 -2.48 22.83
C MET A 255 6.28 -1.12 23.37
N ALA A 256 5.22 -0.53 22.80
CA ALA A 256 4.78 0.84 23.06
C ALA A 256 5.86 1.90 22.80
N LYS A 257 6.80 1.61 21.90
CA LYS A 257 7.83 2.55 21.43
C LYS A 257 7.93 2.44 19.90
N PRO A 258 6.88 2.85 19.16
CA PRO A 258 6.86 2.69 17.72
C PRO A 258 8.02 3.45 17.08
N ASP A 259 8.74 2.78 16.19
CA ASP A 259 9.70 3.43 15.32
C ASP A 259 8.99 3.82 14.02
N TRP A 260 8.55 5.09 13.97
CA TRP A 260 7.79 5.63 12.84
C TRP A 260 8.61 5.71 11.55
N SER A 261 9.94 5.69 11.64
CA SER A 261 10.82 5.75 10.45
C SER A 261 10.75 4.48 9.60
N LEU A 262 10.23 3.38 10.16
CA LEU A 262 10.14 2.09 9.49
C LEU A 262 8.92 1.96 8.57
N LEU A 263 8.03 2.96 8.53
CA LEU A 263 6.94 3.07 7.55
C LEU A 263 6.92 4.48 6.93
N PRO A 264 6.58 4.61 5.63
CA PRO A 264 6.65 5.90 4.92
C PRO A 264 5.40 6.78 5.15
N PHE A 265 4.87 6.83 6.38
CA PHE A 265 3.63 7.54 6.70
C PHE A 265 3.81 8.52 7.87
N PRO A 266 4.15 9.80 7.60
CA PRO A 266 4.40 10.79 8.65
C PRO A 266 3.24 10.97 9.63
N GLY A 267 1.99 10.91 9.15
CA GLY A 267 0.78 11.07 9.96
C GLY A 267 0.36 9.84 10.77
N LEU A 268 1.12 8.74 10.72
CA LEU A 268 0.74 7.48 11.35
C LEU A 268 0.64 7.57 12.87
N ALA A 269 1.54 8.34 13.49
CA ALA A 269 1.52 8.62 14.92
C ALA A 269 0.25 9.38 15.34
N ASP A 270 -0.38 10.09 14.41
CA ASP A 270 -1.53 10.93 14.69
C ASP A 270 -2.87 10.22 14.59
N LEU A 271 -2.91 9.05 13.96
CA LEU A 271 -4.14 8.29 13.79
C LEU A 271 -4.78 7.93 15.13
N PRO A 272 -6.06 8.27 15.36
CA PRO A 272 -6.74 8.01 16.62
C PRO A 272 -6.76 6.54 17.05
N SER A 273 -6.88 5.61 16.10
CA SER A 273 -6.88 4.16 16.37
C SER A 273 -5.51 3.69 16.86
N VAL A 274 -4.42 4.21 16.29
CA VAL A 274 -3.04 3.90 16.70
C VAL A 274 -2.77 4.47 18.09
N LYS A 275 -3.11 5.74 18.35
CA LYS A 275 -3.02 6.36 19.69
C LYS A 275 -3.75 5.52 20.74
N TRP A 276 -4.97 5.07 20.43
CA TRP A 276 -5.77 4.21 21.33
C TRP A 276 -5.11 2.86 21.59
N LYS A 277 -4.54 2.21 20.56
CA LYS A 277 -3.82 0.94 20.73
C LYS A 277 -2.62 1.09 21.66
N LEU A 278 -1.83 2.15 21.48
CA LEU A 278 -0.63 2.41 22.29
C LEU A 278 -1.01 2.64 23.76
N GLN A 279 -2.02 3.46 24.04
CA GLN A 279 -2.54 3.66 25.40
C GLN A 279 -2.93 2.33 26.07
N ASN A 280 -3.56 1.42 25.33
CA ASN A 280 -3.92 0.10 25.86
C ASN A 280 -2.71 -0.80 26.13
N ILE A 281 -1.69 -0.74 25.28
CA ILE A 281 -0.44 -1.50 25.48
C ILE A 281 0.31 -0.95 26.71
N GLU A 282 0.47 0.37 26.83
CA GLU A 282 1.11 1.01 27.99
C GLU A 282 0.38 0.70 29.29
N LYS A 283 -0.96 0.76 29.27
CA LYS A 283 -1.78 0.37 30.42
C LYS A 283 -1.53 -1.08 30.79
N LEU A 284 -1.50 -1.99 29.82
CA LEU A 284 -1.23 -3.41 30.07
C LEU A 284 0.18 -3.65 30.63
N GLN A 285 1.19 -2.93 30.15
CA GLN A 285 2.56 -2.98 30.69
C GLN A 285 2.60 -2.65 32.18
N LYS A 286 1.82 -1.64 32.60
CA LYS A 286 1.74 -1.18 33.99
C LYS A 286 0.89 -2.09 34.87
N THR A 287 -0.25 -2.57 34.37
CA THR A 287 -1.23 -3.32 35.19
C THR A 287 -1.02 -4.83 35.17
N ASN A 288 -0.41 -5.40 34.13
CA ASN A 288 -0.18 -6.85 34.02
C ASN A 288 1.06 -7.16 33.17
N ARG A 289 2.24 -6.98 33.78
CA ARG A 289 3.55 -7.18 33.13
C ARG A 289 3.76 -8.60 32.61
N ALA A 290 3.25 -9.62 33.32
CA ALA A 290 3.35 -11.01 32.91
C ALA A 290 2.57 -11.27 31.61
N LYS A 291 1.30 -10.83 31.54
CA LYS A 291 0.48 -10.94 30.33
C LYS A 291 1.09 -10.15 29.17
N TYR A 292 1.58 -8.94 29.44
CA TYR A 292 2.30 -8.14 28.44
C TYR A 292 3.51 -8.91 27.87
N GLY A 293 4.37 -9.45 28.74
CA GLY A 293 5.56 -10.20 28.35
C GLY A 293 5.22 -11.43 27.50
N ALA A 294 4.22 -12.21 27.92
CA ALA A 294 3.74 -13.36 27.15
C ALA A 294 3.26 -12.95 25.75
N MET A 295 2.44 -11.90 25.63
CA MET A 295 1.96 -11.44 24.33
C MET A 295 3.05 -10.86 23.43
N LEU A 296 4.10 -10.25 23.99
CA LEU A 296 5.25 -9.78 23.22
C LEU A 296 6.05 -10.97 22.70
N ALA A 297 6.35 -11.95 23.56
CA ALA A 297 7.05 -13.18 23.18
C ALA A 297 6.30 -13.95 22.08
N THR A 298 4.97 -14.09 22.19
CA THR A 298 4.15 -14.73 21.15
C THR A 298 4.22 -13.99 19.81
N LEU A 299 4.26 -12.66 19.82
CA LEU A 299 4.44 -11.89 18.58
C LEU A 299 5.83 -12.13 18.00
N GLU A 300 6.89 -12.03 18.80
CA GLU A 300 8.27 -12.24 18.36
C GLU A 300 8.47 -13.65 17.80
N GLU A 301 7.95 -14.68 18.46
CA GLU A 301 7.96 -16.07 17.98
C GLU A 301 7.25 -16.22 16.64
N LYS A 302 6.05 -15.65 16.49
CA LYS A 302 5.31 -15.71 15.22
C LYS A 302 6.04 -14.97 14.11
N LEU A 303 6.58 -13.77 14.38
CA LEU A 303 7.39 -13.02 13.41
C LEU A 303 8.67 -13.76 13.02
N TYR A 304 9.26 -14.52 13.93
CA TYR A 304 10.42 -15.37 13.64
C TYR A 304 10.06 -16.59 12.79
N ARG A 305 8.91 -17.22 13.05
CA ARG A 305 8.45 -18.42 12.34
C ARG A 305 7.88 -18.16 10.95
N ILE A 306 7.34 -16.96 10.69
CA ILE A 306 6.85 -16.61 9.36
C ILE A 306 8.02 -16.71 8.39
N PRO A 307 7.96 -17.62 7.38
CA PRO A 307 9.02 -17.76 6.40
C PRO A 307 9.31 -16.41 5.78
N PHE A 308 10.54 -15.94 5.92
CA PHE A 308 11.02 -14.80 5.16
C PHE A 308 11.49 -15.36 3.83
N SER A 309 10.68 -15.20 2.79
CA SER A 309 11.21 -15.23 1.42
C SER A 309 11.70 -13.82 1.15
N PRO A 310 13.02 -13.53 1.28
CA PRO A 310 13.53 -12.29 0.75
C PRO A 310 13.07 -12.20 -0.70
N PRO A 311 12.60 -11.04 -1.17
CA PRO A 311 12.28 -10.91 -2.57
C PRO A 311 13.51 -11.30 -3.39
N HIS A 312 13.27 -11.88 -4.56
CA HIS A 312 14.35 -12.25 -5.46
C HIS A 312 14.50 -11.12 -6.47
N VAL A 313 15.70 -10.56 -6.56
CA VAL A 313 16.11 -9.74 -7.69
C VAL A 313 16.22 -10.66 -8.89
N VAL A 314 15.28 -10.51 -9.83
CA VAL A 314 15.33 -11.23 -11.10
C VAL A 314 15.92 -10.29 -12.14
N VAL A 315 17.00 -10.74 -12.78
CA VAL A 315 17.68 -10.00 -13.84
C VAL A 315 17.60 -10.80 -15.14
N SER A 316 17.29 -10.12 -16.24
CA SER A 316 17.35 -10.70 -17.58
C SER A 316 18.04 -9.77 -18.57
N ARG A 317 18.66 -10.33 -19.60
CA ARG A 317 19.21 -9.56 -20.73
C ARG A 317 18.07 -9.11 -21.64
N CYS A 318 18.00 -7.83 -21.98
CA CYS A 318 17.12 -7.33 -23.03
C CYS A 318 17.66 -7.79 -24.41
N SER A 319 16.83 -8.41 -25.24
CA SER A 319 17.20 -8.81 -26.61
C SER A 319 16.43 -7.98 -27.63
N ASP A 320 17.13 -7.35 -28.57
CA ASP A 320 16.51 -6.55 -29.65
C ASP A 320 15.88 -7.39 -30.79
N SER A 321 15.69 -8.70 -30.62
CA SER A 321 15.13 -9.60 -31.64
C SER A 321 14.09 -10.58 -31.07
N PRO A 322 12.98 -10.91 -31.78
CA PRO A 322 11.82 -11.63 -31.20
C PRO A 322 12.01 -13.14 -30.99
N ALA A 323 13.19 -13.70 -31.22
CA ALA A 323 13.41 -15.14 -31.02
C ALA A 323 14.78 -15.41 -30.37
N GLU A 324 14.72 -15.99 -29.16
CA GLU A 324 15.76 -16.83 -28.55
C GLU A 324 17.08 -16.19 -28.09
N ASN A 325 17.10 -15.65 -26.86
CA ASN A 325 17.96 -16.11 -25.75
C ASN A 325 17.72 -15.29 -24.46
N ARG A 326 16.62 -15.56 -23.74
CA ARG A 326 16.37 -14.96 -22.42
C ARG A 326 17.04 -15.82 -21.35
N GLN A 327 18.12 -15.31 -20.75
CA GLN A 327 18.72 -15.92 -19.57
C GLN A 327 18.24 -15.17 -18.33
N TRP A 328 17.50 -15.89 -17.48
CA TRP A 328 17.02 -15.40 -16.21
C TRP A 328 17.97 -15.78 -15.11
N PHE A 329 18.19 -14.85 -14.21
CA PHE A 329 18.98 -15.11 -13.02
C PHE A 329 18.34 -14.42 -11.82
N ALA A 330 18.20 -15.16 -10.71
CA ALA A 330 17.52 -14.73 -9.51
C ALA A 330 18.48 -14.73 -8.32
N VAL A 331 18.64 -13.58 -7.67
CA VAL A 331 19.42 -13.41 -6.43
C VAL A 331 18.49 -12.88 -5.34
N ARG A 332 18.86 -12.95 -4.07
CA ARG A 332 18.06 -12.40 -2.97
C ARG A 332 18.16 -10.87 -2.92
N GLU A 333 17.16 -10.19 -2.38
CA GLU A 333 17.08 -8.71 -2.32
C GLU A 333 17.61 -8.14 -1.00
N ASP A 334 18.79 -8.57 -0.55
CA ASP A 334 19.48 -7.94 0.59
C ASP A 334 20.70 -7.12 0.13
N ALA A 335 21.19 -6.21 0.97
CA ALA A 335 22.27 -5.27 0.58
C ALA A 335 23.58 -5.97 0.20
N ALA A 336 23.88 -7.16 0.78
CA ALA A 336 25.02 -7.98 0.37
C ALA A 336 24.78 -8.63 -1.00
N ALA A 337 23.53 -8.98 -1.27
CA ALA A 337 23.10 -9.55 -2.53
C ALA A 337 23.02 -8.51 -3.67
N VAL A 338 22.77 -7.22 -3.42
CA VAL A 338 22.86 -6.17 -4.46
C VAL A 338 24.26 -6.10 -5.07
N GLY A 339 25.31 -6.07 -4.24
CA GLY A 339 26.69 -6.12 -4.74
C GLY A 339 27.00 -7.42 -5.51
N THR A 340 26.39 -8.54 -5.08
CA THR A 340 26.51 -9.83 -5.77
C THR A 340 25.84 -9.78 -7.15
N VAL A 341 24.62 -9.24 -7.23
CA VAL A 341 23.87 -9.04 -8.48
C VAL A 341 24.67 -8.17 -9.45
N VAL A 342 25.19 -7.03 -8.99
CA VAL A 342 25.99 -6.11 -9.80
C VAL A 342 27.25 -6.82 -10.33
N SER A 343 27.97 -7.54 -9.46
CA SER A 343 29.16 -8.29 -9.86
C SER A 343 28.85 -9.37 -10.90
N GLU A 344 27.71 -10.05 -10.79
CA GLU A 344 27.31 -11.10 -11.74
C GLU A 344 26.85 -10.51 -13.08
N ILE A 345 26.13 -9.38 -13.07
CA ILE A 345 25.76 -8.66 -14.30
C ILE A 345 27.02 -8.22 -15.05
N LEU A 346 27.97 -7.60 -14.35
CA LEU A 346 29.25 -7.16 -14.93
C LEU A 346 30.06 -8.34 -15.47
N GLY A 347 30.10 -9.47 -14.74
CA GLY A 347 30.79 -10.68 -15.17
C GLY A 347 30.20 -11.35 -16.41
N ARG A 348 28.94 -11.08 -16.74
CA ARG A 348 28.26 -11.63 -17.93
C ARG A 348 28.39 -10.76 -19.18
N GLY A 349 28.92 -9.53 -19.06
CA GLY A 349 29.14 -8.62 -20.18
C GLY A 349 27.84 -8.23 -20.91
N TRP A 350 26.77 -7.94 -20.15
CA TRP A 350 25.50 -7.49 -20.71
C TRP A 350 25.47 -5.97 -20.84
N ASP A 351 25.05 -5.44 -21.99
CA ASP A 351 24.98 -3.98 -22.21
C ASP A 351 23.66 -3.37 -21.72
N THR A 352 22.61 -4.19 -21.66
CA THR A 352 21.25 -3.83 -21.24
C THR A 352 20.60 -4.96 -20.44
N VAL A 353 19.96 -4.62 -19.32
CA VAL A 353 19.28 -5.58 -18.44
C VAL A 353 17.92 -5.08 -18.01
N GLU A 354 16.98 -6.00 -17.81
CA GLU A 354 15.71 -5.73 -17.13
C GLU A 354 15.78 -6.31 -15.71
N VAL A 355 15.45 -5.48 -14.71
CA VAL A 355 15.53 -5.85 -13.29
C VAL A 355 14.14 -5.79 -12.66
N SER A 356 13.67 -6.94 -12.18
CA SER A 356 12.47 -7.06 -11.36
C SER A 356 12.88 -7.16 -9.88
N ALA A 357 12.76 -6.05 -9.16
CA ALA A 357 13.02 -5.89 -7.72
C ALA A 357 12.17 -4.72 -7.18
N SER A 358 12.22 -4.42 -5.87
CA SER A 358 11.64 -3.17 -5.36
C SER A 358 12.33 -1.94 -5.97
N ASP A 359 11.63 -0.79 -6.01
CA ASP A 359 12.16 0.44 -6.63
C ASP A 359 13.47 0.91 -6.02
N VAL A 360 13.60 0.83 -4.69
CA VAL A 360 14.83 1.17 -3.96
C VAL A 360 15.99 0.28 -4.40
N THR A 361 15.76 -1.02 -4.51
CA THR A 361 16.79 -1.98 -4.92
C THR A 361 17.14 -1.84 -6.40
N ARG A 362 16.15 -1.61 -7.27
CA ARG A 362 16.38 -1.35 -8.70
C ARG A 362 17.22 -0.08 -8.88
N LEU A 363 16.90 0.99 -8.16
CA LEU A 363 17.66 2.25 -8.19
C LEU A 363 19.10 2.06 -7.71
N GLU A 364 19.33 1.30 -6.64
CA GLU A 364 20.67 1.03 -6.14
C GLU A 364 21.49 0.16 -7.12
N ILE A 365 20.88 -0.86 -7.73
CA ILE A 365 21.49 -1.65 -8.80
C ILE A 365 21.85 -0.76 -10.00
N ALA A 366 20.91 0.06 -10.46
CA ALA A 366 21.13 0.99 -11.57
C ALA A 366 22.26 1.98 -11.27
N ARG A 367 22.30 2.52 -10.05
CA ARG A 367 23.36 3.43 -9.60
C ARG A 367 24.73 2.77 -9.62
N GLN A 368 24.85 1.54 -9.13
CA GLN A 368 26.14 0.84 -9.10
C GLN A 368 26.59 0.40 -10.50
N LEU A 369 25.66 -0.04 -11.36
CA LEU A 369 25.96 -0.38 -12.76
C LEU A 369 26.36 0.85 -13.59
N ALA A 370 25.82 2.04 -13.27
CA ALA A 370 26.22 3.30 -13.91
C ALA A 370 27.65 3.74 -13.57
N LEU A 371 28.23 3.24 -12.47
CA LEU A 371 29.62 3.49 -12.07
C LEU A 371 30.62 2.51 -12.72
N ALA A 372 30.14 1.53 -13.49
CA ALA A 372 31.00 0.56 -14.15
C ALA A 372 31.78 1.18 -15.33
N PRO A 373 32.95 0.61 -15.71
CA PRO A 373 33.77 1.12 -16.81
C PRO A 373 33.03 1.19 -18.15
N GLN A 374 32.06 0.30 -18.36
CA GLN A 374 31.06 0.41 -19.42
C GLN A 374 29.68 0.47 -18.75
N PRO A 375 28.92 1.57 -18.93
CA PRO A 375 27.63 1.72 -18.27
C PRO A 375 26.61 0.75 -18.87
N ILE A 376 25.96 -0.01 -18.00
CA ILE A 376 24.91 -0.97 -18.36
C ILE A 376 23.55 -0.31 -18.14
N LEU A 377 22.70 -0.31 -19.18
CA LEU A 377 21.37 0.28 -19.10
C LEU A 377 20.39 -0.67 -18.39
N VAL A 378 19.68 -0.18 -17.38
CA VAL A 378 18.61 -0.91 -16.70
C VAL A 378 17.27 -0.46 -17.28
N HIS A 379 16.56 -1.36 -17.98
CA HIS A 379 15.24 -1.08 -18.54
C HIS A 379 14.16 -1.07 -17.45
N GLU A 380 13.33 -0.03 -17.48
CA GLU A 380 12.13 0.11 -16.67
C GLU A 380 10.92 -0.38 -17.48
N SER A 381 10.23 -1.42 -17.02
CA SER A 381 8.92 -1.78 -17.59
C SER A 381 7.79 -1.14 -16.75
N PRO A 382 6.88 -0.35 -17.35
CA PRO A 382 7.10 0.78 -18.26
C PRO A 382 6.88 2.13 -17.55
N LEU A 383 7.73 3.12 -17.82
CA LEU A 383 7.55 4.52 -17.39
C LEU A 383 6.78 5.36 -18.42
N THR A 384 6.24 6.49 -17.94
CA THR A 384 5.27 7.36 -18.64
C THR A 384 5.96 8.44 -19.49
N ASP A 385 5.20 9.09 -20.39
CA ASP A 385 5.72 10.12 -21.31
C ASP A 385 6.46 11.30 -20.62
N ALA A 386 6.17 11.57 -19.35
CA ALA A 386 6.84 12.63 -18.58
C ALA A 386 8.28 12.26 -18.17
N ASP A 387 8.57 10.96 -18.01
CA ASP A 387 9.89 10.45 -17.65
C ASP A 387 10.85 10.54 -18.85
N MET A 388 10.32 10.49 -20.07
CA MET A 388 11.05 10.64 -21.33
C MET A 388 11.58 12.07 -21.56
N GLU A 389 10.87 13.11 -21.08
CA GLU A 389 11.32 14.50 -21.20
C GLU A 389 12.51 14.82 -20.30
N LEU A 390 12.59 14.22 -19.10
CA LEU A 390 13.67 14.46 -18.14
C LEU A 390 15.02 13.86 -18.59
N VAL A 391 14.98 12.68 -19.21
CA VAL A 391 16.16 11.98 -19.75
C VAL A 391 16.72 12.68 -20.99
N THR A 392 15.84 13.25 -21.83
CA THR A 392 16.25 14.00 -23.02
C THR A 392 16.96 15.31 -22.65
N ALA A 393 16.55 15.96 -21.54
CA ALA A 393 17.19 17.17 -21.04
C ALA A 393 18.62 16.93 -20.47
N GLN A 394 18.88 15.77 -19.87
CA GLN A 394 20.22 15.43 -19.34
C GLN A 394 21.21 14.97 -20.42
N ARG A 395 20.71 14.49 -21.57
CA ARG A 395 21.54 14.17 -22.75
C ARG A 395 22.07 15.43 -23.44
N ALA A 396 21.34 16.53 -23.41
CA ALA A 396 21.73 17.79 -24.05
C ALA A 396 22.87 18.51 -23.30
N THR A 397 22.95 18.36 -21.98
CA THR A 397 24.02 18.97 -21.15
C THR A 397 25.34 18.20 -21.19
N ALA A 398 25.34 16.92 -21.54
CA ALA A 398 26.57 16.11 -21.61
C ALA A 398 27.31 16.21 -22.97
N VAL A 399 26.64 16.70 -24.02
CA VAL A 399 27.21 16.79 -25.38
C VAL A 399 27.93 18.12 -25.63
N THR A 400 27.72 19.15 -24.81
CA THR A 400 28.36 20.47 -24.98
C THR A 400 29.75 20.60 -24.36
N ASP A 401 30.20 19.63 -23.54
CA ASP A 401 31.46 19.72 -22.79
C ASP A 401 32.61 18.87 -23.39
N SER A 402 32.50 18.40 -24.63
CA SER A 402 33.55 17.62 -25.30
C SER A 402 33.98 18.19 -26.66
N GLU A 403 34.51 19.41 -26.67
CA GLU A 403 35.46 19.85 -27.71
C GLU A 403 36.75 20.34 -27.02
N SER A 404 37.85 19.65 -27.28
CA SER A 404 39.19 20.01 -26.80
C SER A 404 39.81 21.07 -27.72
N PRO A 405 40.49 22.11 -27.19
CA PRO A 405 41.47 22.87 -27.94
C PRO A 405 42.89 22.36 -27.70
N GLU A 406 43.70 22.52 -28.75
CA GLU A 406 45.09 22.11 -28.92
C GLU A 406 46.08 22.71 -27.90
N ILE A 407 47.23 22.03 -27.80
CA ILE A 407 48.39 22.29 -26.96
C ILE A 407 49.10 23.59 -27.39
N GLN A 408 49.47 24.44 -26.42
CA GLN A 408 50.69 25.26 -26.48
C GLN A 408 51.44 25.22 -25.13
N HIS A 409 52.76 25.06 -25.24
CA HIS A 409 53.76 25.02 -24.17
C HIS A 409 53.78 26.30 -23.32
N ASP A 410 54.00 26.19 -21.99
CA ASP A 410 55.22 26.75 -21.37
C ASP A 410 55.36 26.38 -19.87
N ASP A 411 56.58 25.97 -19.53
CA ASP A 411 57.34 26.10 -18.27
C ASP A 411 56.68 25.97 -16.88
N GLY A 412 57.12 24.93 -16.14
CA GLY A 412 57.14 24.96 -14.66
C GLY A 412 57.11 23.57 -13.98
N ASP A 413 58.25 23.15 -13.41
CA ASP A 413 58.44 21.91 -12.64
C ASP A 413 57.49 21.73 -11.42
N PRO A 414 57.30 20.48 -10.91
CA PRO A 414 56.22 20.10 -10.01
C PRO A 414 56.59 20.21 -8.51
N VAL A 415 55.61 20.50 -7.64
CA VAL A 415 55.76 20.39 -6.17
C VAL A 415 54.86 19.27 -5.62
N CYS A 416 55.46 18.39 -4.80
CA CYS A 416 54.84 17.23 -4.16
C CYS A 416 53.83 17.61 -3.04
N PRO A 417 52.65 16.96 -2.91
CA PRO A 417 51.59 17.43 -2.00
C PRO A 417 51.80 17.15 -0.50
N VAL A 418 52.92 16.55 -0.06
CA VAL A 418 53.02 16.02 1.32
C VAL A 418 53.80 16.92 2.29
N CYS A 419 54.68 17.82 1.84
CA CYS A 419 55.54 18.60 2.74
C CYS A 419 55.82 20.02 2.19
N ARG A 420 55.01 21.01 2.61
CA ARG A 420 55.13 22.42 2.18
C ARG A 420 56.29 23.17 2.89
N VAL A 421 57.51 23.20 2.31
CA VAL A 421 58.60 24.16 2.70
C VAL A 421 59.46 24.56 1.45
N PRO A 422 59.87 25.84 1.27
CA PRO A 422 60.73 26.30 0.14
C PRO A 422 62.27 26.28 0.45
N PRO A 423 63.18 26.53 -0.52
CA PRO A 423 64.28 25.61 -0.85
C PRO A 423 65.66 25.95 -0.25
N CYS A 424 66.56 24.95 -0.25
CA CYS A 424 68.01 25.13 -0.19
C CYS A 424 68.71 24.21 -1.23
N THR A 425 69.69 24.79 -1.91
CA THR A 425 70.43 24.33 -3.09
C THR A 425 71.59 23.36 -2.80
N CYS A 426 72.17 22.85 -3.90
CA CYS A 426 73.47 22.18 -4.08
C CYS A 426 73.39 20.64 -3.94
N GLY A 427 73.79 19.78 -4.88
CA GLY A 427 74.59 19.89 -6.09
C GLY A 427 75.32 18.55 -6.26
N GLY A 428 75.55 18.10 -7.50
CA GLY A 428 76.62 17.14 -7.81
C GLY A 428 76.25 15.67 -8.04
N ALA A 429 76.11 15.33 -9.32
CA ALA A 429 76.86 14.30 -10.05
C ALA A 429 76.83 12.80 -9.66
N SER A 430 76.81 12.01 -10.75
CA SER A 430 77.27 10.62 -10.94
C SER A 430 76.37 9.45 -10.49
N GLY A 431 75.90 8.66 -11.47
CA GLY A 431 75.43 7.27 -11.27
C GLY A 431 76.62 6.30 -11.21
N PRO A 432 76.49 5.04 -11.69
CA PRO A 432 75.41 4.06 -11.59
C PRO A 432 75.83 2.84 -10.72
N GLY A 433 74.94 1.90 -10.40
CA GLY A 433 75.39 0.60 -9.84
C GLY A 433 74.33 -0.34 -9.29
N PHE A 434 74.08 -1.39 -10.08
CA PHE A 434 73.52 -2.73 -9.79
C PHE A 434 72.06 -2.89 -9.36
#